data_AF-A0A8J4LIB9-F1
#
_entry.id   AF-A0A8J4LIB9-F1
#
_cell.length_a   1.000
_cell.length_b   1.000
_cell.length_c   1.000
_cell.angle_alpha   90.00
_cell.angle_beta   90.00
_cell.angle_gamma   90.00
#
_symmetry.space_group_name_H-M   'P 1'
#
loop_
_entity.id
_entity.type
_entity.pdbx_description
1 polymer ?
#
loop_
_entity_poly.entity_id
_entity_poly.type
_entity_poly.pdbx_seq_one_letter_code
_entity_poly.pdbx_strand_id
1 'polypeptide(L)'
;DVKDGKIYNEQNFFQRAAKAGTVEKWKKWHSVPLLGIPNCVGFGLHADSYRFLVFSDLGRTLQSVLNDSLHLLREKAAFQIVVRLLDCLEYIHENEYVHGDITAENIYLNPADLTQVTLAGYCFAFRYCPGGKHVAQREGSRTPHEGTIEFISLDSHKGAGPSRRSDLQSLGYCLLKWLCGFLPWSDELDKVETVVEKKEKYKGDVICLLRLCFRQRSIPDALQSYLQQVMALEYEEKPDYEALRQLFKKPLEKAKASAYDSVDVKMVP
;
A
#
# COMPACT_ATOMS: atom_id res chain seq x y z
N ASP A 1 13.08 -7.47 -24.05
CA ASP A 1 12.16 -8.61 -24.19
C ASP A 1 10.75 -8.24 -23.76
N VAL A 2 9.74 -8.67 -24.52
CA VAL A 2 8.30 -8.37 -24.31
C VAL A 2 7.75 -9.01 -23.00
N LYS A 3 8.59 -9.75 -22.27
CA LYS A 3 8.31 -10.46 -21.00
C LYS A 3 8.84 -9.76 -19.74
N ASP A 4 9.63 -8.68 -19.88
CA ASP A 4 10.22 -7.96 -18.73
C ASP A 4 9.55 -6.60 -18.44
N GLY A 5 8.40 -6.34 -19.06
CA GLY A 5 7.67 -5.08 -18.88
C GLY A 5 6.82 -5.07 -17.61
N LYS A 6 6.79 -3.94 -16.88
CA LYS A 6 5.93 -3.72 -15.70
C LYS A 6 4.45 -4.06 -15.96
N ILE A 7 3.93 -3.71 -17.15
CA ILE A 7 2.55 -4.04 -17.56
C ILE A 7 2.34 -5.55 -17.72
N TYR A 8 3.35 -6.29 -18.18
CA TYR A 8 3.25 -7.76 -18.25
C TYR A 8 3.13 -8.38 -16.85
N ASN A 9 3.85 -7.83 -15.88
CA ASN A 9 3.76 -8.27 -14.50
C ASN A 9 2.37 -8.02 -13.91
N GLU A 10 1.81 -6.84 -14.16
CA GLU A 10 0.44 -6.49 -13.76
C GLU A 10 -0.62 -7.39 -14.41
N GLN A 11 -0.51 -7.67 -15.72
CA GLN A 11 -1.39 -8.64 -16.41
C GLN A 11 -1.34 -10.03 -15.74
N ASN A 12 -0.14 -10.52 -15.41
CA ASN A 12 0.02 -11.81 -14.73
C ASN A 12 -0.60 -11.84 -13.33
N PHE A 13 -0.51 -10.73 -12.58
CA PHE A 13 -1.17 -10.61 -11.28
C PHE A 13 -2.69 -10.79 -11.44
N PHE A 14 -3.33 -10.06 -12.35
CA PHE A 14 -4.78 -10.18 -12.57
C PHE A 14 -5.20 -11.58 -13.03
N GLN A 15 -4.40 -12.22 -13.88
CA GLN A 15 -4.67 -13.58 -14.35
C GLN A 15 -4.52 -14.65 -13.26
N ARG A 16 -3.72 -14.41 -12.22
CA ARG A 16 -3.40 -15.42 -11.18
C ARG A 16 -4.13 -15.19 -9.87
N ALA A 17 -4.12 -13.94 -9.39
CA ALA A 17 -4.54 -13.59 -8.03
C ALA A 17 -5.80 -12.71 -7.99
N ALA A 18 -6.21 -12.05 -9.07
CA ALA A 18 -7.36 -11.13 -9.05
C ALA A 18 -8.44 -11.46 -10.10
N LYS A 19 -8.73 -12.76 -10.30
CA LYS A 19 -9.89 -13.20 -11.08
C LYS A 19 -11.17 -12.82 -10.32
N ALA A 20 -12.18 -12.28 -11.03
CA ALA A 20 -13.45 -11.85 -10.43
C ALA A 20 -14.07 -12.91 -9.49
N GLY A 21 -14.14 -14.18 -9.92
CA GLY A 21 -14.67 -15.26 -9.08
C GLY A 21 -13.87 -15.52 -7.80
N THR A 22 -12.55 -15.36 -7.83
CA THR A 22 -11.67 -15.51 -6.66
C THR A 22 -11.88 -14.36 -5.68
N VAL A 23 -11.91 -13.12 -6.18
CA VAL A 23 -12.13 -11.91 -5.39
C VAL A 23 -13.50 -11.98 -4.71
N GLU A 24 -14.56 -12.26 -5.46
CA GLU A 24 -15.93 -12.34 -4.93
C GLU A 24 -16.11 -13.46 -3.88
N LYS A 25 -15.39 -14.57 -4.03
CA LYS A 25 -15.38 -15.63 -3.03
C LYS A 25 -14.75 -15.16 -1.72
N TRP A 26 -13.62 -14.45 -1.80
CA TRP A 26 -12.94 -13.91 -0.61
C TRP A 26 -13.78 -12.84 0.08
N LYS A 27 -14.39 -11.92 -0.68
CA LYS A 27 -15.33 -10.91 -0.15
C LYS A 27 -16.42 -11.54 0.71
N LYS A 28 -17.04 -12.62 0.21
CA LYS A 28 -18.11 -13.34 0.91
C LYS A 28 -17.61 -14.03 2.18
N TRP A 29 -16.47 -14.70 2.10
CA TRP A 29 -15.91 -15.42 3.25
C TRP A 29 -15.45 -14.52 4.39
N HIS A 30 -14.91 -13.35 4.07
CA HIS A 30 -14.40 -12.41 5.08
C HIS A 30 -15.40 -11.30 5.43
N SER A 31 -16.59 -11.30 4.83
CA SER A 31 -17.61 -10.26 5.00
C SER A 31 -17.10 -8.84 4.66
N VAL A 32 -16.32 -8.73 3.59
CA VAL A 32 -15.73 -7.47 3.08
C VAL A 32 -16.28 -7.18 1.68
N PRO A 33 -17.53 -6.70 1.54
CA PRO A 33 -18.14 -6.49 0.22
C PRO A 33 -17.46 -5.39 -0.60
N LEU A 34 -16.83 -4.43 0.08
CA LEU A 34 -16.14 -3.27 -0.51
C LEU A 34 -14.61 -3.49 -0.63
N LEU A 35 -14.16 -4.74 -0.80
CA LEU A 35 -12.75 -5.04 -1.01
C LEU A 35 -12.25 -4.33 -2.28
N GLY A 36 -11.24 -3.48 -2.12
CA GLY A 36 -10.69 -2.58 -3.14
C GLY A 36 -9.73 -3.22 -4.14
N ILE A 37 -9.97 -4.46 -4.55
CA ILE A 37 -9.21 -5.09 -5.65
C ILE A 37 -9.93 -4.79 -6.97
N PRO A 38 -9.30 -4.09 -7.93
CA PRO A 38 -9.95 -3.68 -9.17
C PRO A 38 -10.33 -4.88 -10.03
N ASN A 39 -11.48 -4.78 -10.70
CA ASN A 39 -11.89 -5.79 -11.66
C ASN A 39 -11.30 -5.45 -13.04
N CYS A 40 -10.29 -6.21 -13.46
CA CYS A 40 -9.75 -6.12 -14.82
C CYS A 40 -10.74 -6.77 -15.80
N VAL A 41 -11.46 -5.95 -16.58
CA VAL A 41 -12.50 -6.41 -17.52
C VAL A 41 -11.92 -6.88 -18.86
N GLY A 42 -10.68 -6.51 -19.15
CA GLY A 42 -9.99 -6.94 -20.36
C GLY A 42 -8.50 -6.61 -20.30
N PHE A 43 -7.69 -7.41 -21.00
CA PHE A 43 -6.28 -7.14 -21.21
C PHE A 43 -5.86 -7.77 -22.53
N GLY A 44 -4.77 -7.28 -23.13
CA GLY A 44 -4.30 -7.84 -24.39
C GLY A 44 -3.08 -7.16 -24.94
N LEU A 45 -2.84 -7.44 -26.23
CA LEU A 45 -1.84 -6.79 -27.07
C LEU A 45 -2.55 -5.98 -28.15
N HIS A 46 -1.99 -4.81 -28.48
CA HIS A 46 -2.41 -3.98 -29.60
C HIS A 46 -1.19 -3.72 -30.50
N ALA A 47 -1.38 -3.90 -31.82
CA ALA A 47 -0.35 -3.73 -32.85
C ALA A 47 0.98 -4.45 -32.53
N ASP A 48 0.90 -5.64 -31.91
CA ASP A 48 2.01 -6.51 -31.51
C ASP A 48 3.10 -5.87 -30.62
N SER A 49 2.87 -4.65 -30.14
CA SER A 49 3.89 -3.83 -29.47
C SER A 49 3.39 -3.15 -28.19
N TYR A 50 2.08 -2.97 -28.04
CA TYR A 50 1.48 -2.35 -26.86
C TYR A 50 0.71 -3.35 -26.02
N ARG A 51 0.94 -3.35 -24.71
CA ARG A 51 0.10 -4.08 -23.75
C ARG A 51 -0.90 -3.13 -23.14
N PHE A 52 -2.12 -3.61 -22.92
CA PHE A 52 -3.16 -2.83 -22.26
C PHE A 52 -3.88 -3.65 -21.18
N LEU A 53 -4.44 -2.94 -20.21
CA LEU A 53 -5.45 -3.42 -19.27
C LEU A 53 -6.63 -2.46 -19.32
N VAL A 54 -7.83 -3.00 -19.11
CA VAL A 54 -9.08 -2.26 -19.08
C VAL A 54 -9.71 -2.48 -17.73
N PHE A 55 -10.03 -1.39 -17.05
CA PHE A 55 -10.75 -1.36 -15.78
C PHE A 55 -12.03 -0.55 -15.96
N SER A 56 -12.99 -0.78 -15.06
CA SER A 56 -14.03 0.23 -14.82
C SER A 56 -13.37 1.53 -14.35
N ASP A 57 -14.06 2.66 -14.53
CA ASP A 57 -13.58 3.94 -14.01
C ASP A 57 -13.29 3.82 -12.50
N LEU A 58 -12.02 4.05 -12.15
CA LEU A 58 -11.52 3.97 -10.78
C LEU A 58 -11.73 5.31 -10.04
N GLY A 59 -12.01 6.39 -10.76
CA GLY A 59 -12.10 7.74 -10.23
C GLY A 59 -10.74 8.43 -10.15
N ARG A 60 -10.50 9.14 -9.04
CA ARG A 60 -9.33 10.01 -8.87
C ARG A 60 -8.28 9.35 -7.98
N THR A 61 -6.99 9.53 -8.27
CA THR A 61 -5.93 9.07 -7.37
C THR A 61 -5.98 9.84 -6.05
N LEU A 62 -5.63 9.19 -4.95
CA LEU A 62 -5.48 9.83 -3.64
C LEU A 62 -4.42 10.93 -3.71
N GLN A 63 -3.39 10.79 -4.54
CA GLN A 63 -2.41 11.84 -4.77
C GLN A 63 -3.05 13.10 -5.35
N SER A 64 -3.95 12.98 -6.32
CA SER A 64 -4.68 14.13 -6.86
C SER A 64 -5.55 14.80 -5.79
N VAL A 65 -6.16 14.01 -4.89
CA VAL A 65 -6.97 14.54 -3.77
C VAL A 65 -6.09 15.23 -2.73
N LEU A 66 -4.90 14.69 -2.47
CA LEU A 66 -3.90 15.34 -1.61
C LEU A 66 -3.44 16.67 -2.21
N ASN A 67 -3.24 16.75 -3.53
CA ASN A 67 -2.82 17.96 -4.24
C ASN A 67 -3.89 19.07 -4.22
N ASP A 68 -5.17 18.72 -4.17
CA ASP A 68 -6.27 19.69 -3.99
C ASP A 68 -6.33 20.26 -2.55
N SER A 69 -5.58 19.66 -1.63
CA SER A 69 -5.52 20.01 -0.22
C SER A 69 -4.13 20.49 0.17
N LEU A 70 -3.86 20.65 1.47
CA LEU A 70 -2.52 20.98 1.97
C LEU A 70 -1.58 19.76 1.97
N HIS A 71 -1.76 18.82 1.04
CA HIS A 71 -1.09 17.50 0.99
C HIS A 71 -1.25 16.68 2.29
N LEU A 72 -2.37 16.86 2.99
CA LEU A 72 -2.63 16.23 4.28
C LEU A 72 -4.03 15.60 4.32
N LEU A 73 -4.13 14.44 4.97
CA LEU A 73 -5.40 13.85 5.36
C LEU A 73 -5.69 14.13 6.83
N ARG A 74 -6.98 14.28 7.14
CA ARG A 74 -7.46 14.18 8.53
C ARG A 74 -7.35 12.72 8.99
N GLU A 75 -7.12 12.53 10.29
CA GLU A 75 -6.98 11.19 10.88
C GLU A 75 -8.12 10.24 10.51
N LYS A 76 -9.37 10.72 10.57
CA LYS A 76 -10.55 9.92 10.17
C LYS A 76 -10.42 9.36 8.75
N ALA A 77 -10.12 10.23 7.76
CA ALA A 77 -9.98 9.80 6.37
C ALA A 77 -8.79 8.85 6.18
N ALA A 78 -7.65 9.16 6.80
CA ALA A 78 -6.46 8.33 6.72
C ALA A 78 -6.72 6.93 7.29
N PHE A 79 -7.41 6.83 8.44
CA PHE A 79 -7.72 5.55 9.08
C PHE A 79 -8.76 4.74 8.29
N GLN A 80 -9.77 5.39 7.70
CA GLN A 80 -10.73 4.73 6.80
C GLN A 80 -10.00 4.10 5.60
N ILE A 81 -9.09 4.83 4.97
CA ILE A 81 -8.29 4.34 3.84
C ILE A 81 -7.39 3.19 4.28
N VAL A 82 -6.62 3.35 5.37
CA VAL A 82 -5.67 2.33 5.83
C VAL A 82 -6.34 1.00 6.16
N VAL A 83 -7.52 1.00 6.81
CA VAL A 83 -8.24 -0.26 7.08
C VAL A 83 -8.62 -0.98 5.79
N ARG A 84 -9.12 -0.26 4.78
CA ARG A 84 -9.47 -0.84 3.46
C ARG A 84 -8.24 -1.36 2.72
N LEU A 85 -7.10 -0.67 2.84
CA LEU A 85 -5.84 -1.12 2.26
C LEU A 85 -5.30 -2.36 2.97
N LEU A 86 -5.44 -2.47 4.29
CA LEU A 86 -5.07 -3.69 5.02
C LEU A 86 -5.88 -4.91 4.56
N ASP A 87 -7.16 -4.73 4.24
CA ASP A 87 -7.98 -5.80 3.65
C ASP A 87 -7.52 -6.17 2.23
N CYS A 88 -7.12 -5.19 1.41
CA CYS A 88 -6.53 -5.45 0.10
C CYS A 88 -5.19 -6.18 0.19
N LEU A 89 -4.33 -5.77 1.14
CA LEU A 89 -3.03 -6.36 1.39
C LEU A 89 -3.18 -7.80 1.90
N GLU A 90 -4.07 -8.05 2.88
CA GLU A 90 -4.35 -9.41 3.34
C GLU A 90 -4.79 -10.30 2.17
N TYR A 91 -5.73 -9.84 1.35
CA TYR A 91 -6.17 -10.56 0.16
C TYR A 91 -5.01 -10.95 -0.76
N ILE A 92 -4.19 -9.99 -1.20
CA ILE A 92 -3.11 -10.30 -2.15
C ILE A 92 -2.04 -11.18 -1.51
N HIS A 93 -1.73 -10.96 -0.22
CA HIS A 93 -0.73 -11.73 0.51
C HIS A 93 -1.16 -13.19 0.69
N GLU A 94 -2.44 -13.46 0.94
CA GLU A 94 -3.02 -14.82 0.98
C GLU A 94 -3.06 -15.49 -0.39
N ASN A 95 -3.07 -14.69 -1.47
CA ASN A 95 -2.95 -15.17 -2.85
C ASN A 95 -1.51 -15.13 -3.37
N GLU A 96 -0.52 -15.20 -2.47
CA GLU A 96 0.91 -15.33 -2.75
C GLU A 96 1.61 -14.09 -3.35
N TYR A 97 0.94 -12.95 -3.43
CA TYR A 97 1.47 -11.72 -4.01
C TYR A 97 1.63 -10.60 -2.99
N VAL A 98 2.68 -9.80 -3.14
CA VAL A 98 2.80 -8.44 -2.57
C VAL A 98 2.58 -7.43 -3.68
N HIS A 99 2.17 -6.22 -3.35
CA HIS A 99 2.00 -5.11 -4.28
C HIS A 99 3.35 -4.49 -4.68
N GLY A 100 4.25 -4.26 -3.72
CA GLY A 100 5.60 -3.75 -3.94
C GLY A 100 5.73 -2.25 -4.20
N ASP A 101 4.63 -1.49 -4.23
CA ASP A 101 4.65 -0.04 -4.52
C ASP A 101 3.39 0.67 -3.98
N ILE A 102 3.15 0.57 -2.68
CA ILE A 102 2.03 1.24 -2.02
C ILE A 102 2.30 2.75 -1.99
N THR A 103 1.48 3.53 -2.70
CA THR A 103 1.58 4.99 -2.81
C THR A 103 0.20 5.61 -3.01
N ALA A 104 0.10 6.93 -2.84
CA ALA A 104 -1.15 7.66 -3.12
C ALA A 104 -1.52 7.71 -4.61
N GLU A 105 -0.56 7.48 -5.52
CA GLU A 105 -0.82 7.39 -6.98
C GLU A 105 -1.51 6.07 -7.35
N ASN A 106 -1.30 5.04 -6.54
CA ASN A 106 -1.85 3.70 -6.73
C ASN A 106 -3.16 3.48 -5.94
N ILE A 107 -3.65 4.48 -5.22
CA ILE A 107 -4.91 4.42 -4.46
C ILE A 107 -5.93 5.31 -5.14
N TYR A 108 -7.11 4.79 -5.44
CA TYR A 108 -8.16 5.51 -6.14
C TYR A 108 -9.39 5.68 -5.26
N LEU A 109 -10.00 6.86 -5.34
CA LEU A 109 -11.26 7.23 -4.72
C LEU A 109 -12.27 7.56 -5.82
N ASN A 110 -13.46 6.95 -5.77
CA ASN A 110 -14.52 7.26 -6.71
C ASN A 110 -15.30 8.52 -6.23
N PRO A 111 -15.26 9.66 -6.95
CA PRO A 111 -16.00 10.86 -6.54
C PRO A 111 -17.52 10.65 -6.47
N ALA A 112 -18.06 9.71 -7.26
CA ALA A 112 -19.48 9.36 -7.24
C ALA A 112 -19.88 8.46 -6.07
N ASP A 113 -18.93 7.72 -5.49
CA ASP A 113 -19.13 6.85 -4.33
C ASP A 113 -17.86 6.73 -3.50
N LEU A 114 -17.71 7.62 -2.51
CA LEU A 114 -16.56 7.65 -1.59
C LEU A 114 -16.50 6.43 -0.65
N THR A 115 -17.43 5.48 -0.73
CA THR A 115 -17.25 4.18 -0.07
C THR A 115 -16.28 3.28 -0.83
N GLN A 116 -16.06 3.53 -2.12
CA GLN A 116 -15.11 2.78 -2.96
C GLN A 116 -13.70 3.36 -2.83
N VAL A 117 -12.80 2.57 -2.25
CA VAL A 117 -11.35 2.79 -2.27
C VAL A 117 -10.74 1.61 -3.00
N THR A 118 -9.97 1.87 -4.05
CA THR A 118 -9.35 0.82 -4.86
C THR A 118 -7.83 0.93 -4.79
N LEU A 119 -7.15 -0.19 -4.56
CA LEU A 119 -5.70 -0.30 -4.71
C LEU A 119 -5.40 -0.83 -6.12
N ALA A 120 -4.77 -0.02 -6.96
CA ALA A 120 -4.41 -0.33 -8.34
C ALA A 120 -2.89 -0.22 -8.54
N GLY A 121 -2.38 -0.37 -9.76
CA GLY A 121 -0.94 -0.18 -10.03
C GLY A 121 -0.07 -1.37 -9.62
N TYR A 122 -0.49 -2.59 -9.99
CA TYR A 122 0.21 -3.85 -9.66
C TYR A 122 1.43 -4.12 -10.56
N CYS A 123 1.99 -3.08 -11.16
CA CYS A 123 3.18 -3.12 -12.00
C CYS A 123 4.40 -3.72 -11.28
N PHE A 124 4.51 -3.51 -9.98
CA PHE A 124 5.59 -4.04 -9.14
C PHE A 124 5.20 -5.30 -8.34
N ALA A 125 3.99 -5.83 -8.58
CA ALA A 125 3.48 -6.96 -7.82
C ALA A 125 4.43 -8.16 -7.91
N PHE A 126 4.72 -8.78 -6.78
CA PHE A 126 5.69 -9.87 -6.74
C PHE A 126 5.09 -11.09 -6.05
N ARG A 127 5.23 -12.24 -6.70
CA ARG A 127 4.78 -13.51 -6.13
C ARG A 127 5.80 -14.00 -5.10
N TYR A 128 5.66 -13.51 -3.87
CA TYR A 128 6.59 -13.78 -2.76
C TYR A 128 6.46 -15.20 -2.18
N CYS A 129 5.36 -15.90 -2.45
CA CYS A 129 5.09 -17.23 -1.86
C CYS A 129 4.59 -18.26 -2.89
N PRO A 130 5.29 -18.48 -4.02
CA PRO A 130 4.79 -19.35 -5.09
C PRO A 130 4.60 -20.80 -4.62
N GLY A 131 3.37 -21.31 -4.72
CA GLY A 131 3.03 -22.66 -4.27
C GLY A 131 3.12 -22.81 -2.74
N GLY A 132 2.84 -21.73 -2.01
CA GLY A 132 2.95 -21.69 -0.53
C GLY A 132 4.39 -21.71 0.00
N LYS A 133 5.41 -21.63 -0.86
CA LYS A 133 6.81 -21.56 -0.45
C LYS A 133 7.30 -20.12 -0.45
N HIS A 134 7.54 -19.56 0.73
CA HIS A 134 8.09 -18.21 0.87
C HIS A 134 9.47 -18.11 0.19
N VAL A 135 9.70 -17.02 -0.53
CA VAL A 135 11.03 -16.74 -1.10
C VAL A 135 12.03 -16.46 0.03
N ALA A 136 13.28 -16.89 -0.13
CA ALA A 136 14.33 -16.58 0.85
C ALA A 136 14.74 -15.09 0.74
N GLN A 137 15.13 -14.47 1.85
CA GLN A 137 15.70 -13.13 1.84
C GLN A 137 17.10 -13.19 1.20
N ARG A 138 17.26 -12.56 0.03
CA ARG A 138 18.54 -12.48 -0.68
C ARG A 138 18.72 -11.09 -1.27
N GLU A 139 19.59 -10.29 -0.65
CA GLU A 139 19.98 -8.99 -1.17
C GLU A 139 20.65 -9.14 -2.55
N GLY A 140 20.39 -8.19 -3.46
CA GLY A 140 20.87 -8.23 -4.84
C GLY A 140 20.28 -9.34 -5.73
N SER A 141 19.27 -10.09 -5.26
CA SER A 141 18.58 -11.10 -6.09
C SER A 141 17.66 -10.48 -7.14
N ARG A 142 17.35 -9.20 -7.00
CA ARG A 142 16.55 -8.37 -7.90
C ARG A 142 17.23 -7.01 -8.12
N THR A 143 16.72 -6.28 -9.10
CA THR A 143 17.09 -4.87 -9.29
C THR A 143 16.78 -4.09 -8.00
N PRO A 144 17.76 -3.37 -7.43
CA PRO A 144 17.52 -2.56 -6.24
C PRO A 144 16.65 -1.34 -6.57
N HIS A 145 15.99 -0.81 -5.56
CA HIS A 145 15.22 0.43 -5.65
C HIS A 145 14.02 0.35 -6.61
N GLU A 146 13.47 -0.84 -6.83
CA GLU A 146 12.22 -1.00 -7.59
C GLU A 146 11.03 -0.45 -6.79
N GLY A 147 10.32 0.52 -7.39
CA GLY A 147 9.17 1.20 -6.82
C GLY A 147 9.48 2.66 -6.46
N THR A 148 8.59 3.30 -5.71
CA THR A 148 8.73 4.71 -5.33
C THR A 148 9.73 4.87 -4.17
N ILE A 149 10.92 5.42 -4.46
CA ILE A 149 12.05 5.59 -3.52
C ILE A 149 11.62 6.10 -2.13
N GLU A 150 10.70 7.05 -2.09
CA GLU A 150 10.22 7.62 -0.83
C GLU A 150 9.55 6.58 0.08
N PHE A 151 8.82 5.60 -0.48
CA PHE A 151 7.94 4.70 0.26
C PHE A 151 8.36 3.22 0.25
N ILE A 152 9.23 2.78 -0.66
CA ILE A 152 9.63 1.37 -0.71
C ILE A 152 10.36 0.92 0.57
N SER A 153 10.29 -0.38 0.86
CA SER A 153 10.95 -0.99 2.01
C SER A 153 12.48 -1.05 1.87
N LEU A 154 13.17 -1.27 2.99
CA LEU A 154 14.61 -1.57 2.97
C LEU A 154 14.93 -2.84 2.17
N ASP A 155 14.06 -3.85 2.19
CA ASP A 155 14.23 -5.07 1.39
C ASP A 155 14.29 -4.70 -0.12
N SER A 156 13.38 -3.84 -0.57
CA SER A 156 13.34 -3.38 -1.97
C SER A 156 14.53 -2.49 -2.32
N HIS A 157 14.97 -1.62 -1.40
CA HIS A 157 16.20 -0.85 -1.60
C HIS A 157 17.43 -1.75 -1.79
N LYS A 158 17.51 -2.87 -1.06
CA LYS A 158 18.65 -3.82 -1.12
C LYS A 158 18.52 -4.83 -2.26
N GLY A 159 17.52 -4.71 -3.13
CA GLY A 159 17.28 -5.66 -4.22
C GLY A 159 16.91 -7.06 -3.73
N ALA A 160 16.36 -7.17 -2.52
CA ALA A 160 15.69 -8.40 -2.08
C ALA A 160 14.27 -8.44 -2.65
N GLY A 161 13.70 -9.65 -2.77
CA GLY A 161 12.28 -9.78 -3.08
C GLY A 161 11.42 -9.06 -2.03
N PRO A 162 10.47 -8.19 -2.40
CA PRO A 162 9.57 -7.62 -1.41
C PRO A 162 8.72 -8.74 -0.78
N SER A 163 8.49 -8.67 0.53
CA SER A 163 7.63 -9.60 1.27
C SER A 163 6.46 -8.85 1.93
N ARG A 164 5.60 -9.55 2.66
CA ARG A 164 4.42 -8.95 3.33
C ARG A 164 4.77 -7.74 4.18
N ARG A 165 5.90 -7.78 4.90
CA ARG A 165 6.35 -6.64 5.71
C ARG A 165 6.71 -5.42 4.87
N SER A 166 7.16 -5.63 3.62
CA SER A 166 7.52 -4.53 2.72
C SER A 166 6.32 -3.65 2.42
N ASP A 167 5.19 -4.26 2.04
CA ASP A 167 3.94 -3.52 1.77
C ASP A 167 3.42 -2.80 3.03
N LEU A 168 3.48 -3.45 4.20
CA LEU A 168 3.01 -2.86 5.46
C LEU A 168 3.90 -1.71 5.93
N GLN A 169 5.21 -1.79 5.72
CA GLN A 169 6.15 -0.69 5.98
C GLN A 169 5.91 0.48 5.03
N SER A 170 5.70 0.21 3.73
CA SER A 170 5.35 1.23 2.74
C SER A 170 4.04 1.93 3.07
N LEU A 171 3.01 1.18 3.50
CA LEU A 171 1.75 1.75 3.99
C LEU A 171 1.98 2.61 5.24
N GLY A 172 2.89 2.22 6.14
CA GLY A 172 3.27 3.01 7.31
C GLY A 172 3.94 4.34 6.95
N TYR A 173 4.87 4.34 6.00
CA TYR A 173 5.50 5.56 5.50
C TYR A 173 4.50 6.47 4.79
N CYS A 174 3.61 5.90 3.96
CA CYS A 174 2.50 6.62 3.33
C CYS A 174 1.59 7.28 4.37
N LEU A 175 1.13 6.51 5.37
CA LEU A 175 0.26 7.02 6.42
C LEU A 175 0.92 8.16 7.21
N LEU A 176 2.21 8.00 7.56
CA LEU A 176 2.98 9.05 8.22
C LEU A 176 3.03 10.31 7.34
N LYS A 177 3.33 10.17 6.06
CA LYS A 177 3.38 11.28 5.09
C LYS A 177 2.01 11.97 4.96
N TRP A 178 0.92 11.22 4.86
CA TRP A 178 -0.43 11.79 4.75
C TRP A 178 -0.88 12.54 6.00
N LEU A 179 -0.45 12.12 7.19
CA LEU A 179 -0.85 12.77 8.45
C LEU A 179 0.02 13.98 8.81
N CYS A 180 1.32 13.95 8.46
CA CYS A 180 2.25 14.99 8.90
C CYS A 180 2.85 15.83 7.76
N GLY A 181 2.74 15.38 6.51
CA GLY A 181 3.21 16.06 5.29
C GLY A 181 4.67 15.78 4.94
N PHE A 182 5.36 15.01 5.79
CA PHE A 182 6.82 14.95 5.77
C PHE A 182 7.36 13.54 6.07
N LEU A 183 8.41 13.14 5.35
CA LEU A 183 9.30 12.07 5.76
C LEU A 183 10.73 12.64 5.85
N PRO A 184 11.58 12.18 6.79
CA PRO A 184 12.91 12.76 6.99
C PRO A 184 13.85 12.70 5.78
N TRP A 185 13.50 11.95 4.74
CA TRP A 185 14.25 11.73 3.51
C TRP A 185 13.51 12.27 2.26
N SER A 186 12.36 12.93 2.39
CA SER A 186 11.56 13.42 1.25
C SER A 186 12.31 14.37 0.32
N ASP A 187 13.29 15.12 0.82
CA ASP A 187 14.06 16.13 0.06
C ASP A 187 15.38 15.59 -0.51
N GLU A 188 15.67 14.29 -0.34
CA GLU A 188 16.93 13.65 -0.70
C GLU A 188 16.72 12.39 -1.55
N LEU A 189 15.62 12.34 -2.31
CA LEU A 189 15.27 11.16 -3.11
C LEU A 189 16.26 10.86 -4.23
N ASP A 190 17.07 11.84 -4.64
CA ASP A 190 18.20 11.71 -5.56
C ASP A 190 19.42 11.04 -4.91
N LYS A 191 19.53 11.10 -3.58
CA LYS A 191 20.61 10.50 -2.77
C LYS A 191 20.13 9.22 -2.10
N VAL A 192 19.94 8.18 -2.91
CA VAL A 192 19.31 6.92 -2.47
C VAL A 192 20.02 6.29 -1.26
N GLU A 193 21.35 6.38 -1.17
CA GLU A 193 22.13 5.90 -0.02
C GLU A 193 21.71 6.61 1.28
N THR A 194 21.55 7.93 1.25
CA THR A 194 21.06 8.72 2.40
C THR A 194 19.62 8.35 2.78
N VAL A 195 18.75 8.07 1.80
CA VAL A 195 17.39 7.57 2.04
C VAL A 195 17.44 6.23 2.80
N VAL A 196 18.30 5.31 2.37
CA VAL A 196 18.49 4.00 3.00
C VAL A 196 18.98 4.14 4.44
N GLU A 197 20.04 4.92 4.67
CA GLU A 197 20.60 5.16 6.01
C GLU A 197 19.54 5.71 6.97
N LYS A 198 18.74 6.69 6.52
CA LYS A 198 17.66 7.26 7.33
C LYS A 198 16.57 6.21 7.60
N LYS A 199 16.15 5.43 6.59
CA LYS A 199 15.16 4.36 6.80
C LYS A 199 15.67 3.30 7.76
N GLU A 200 16.94 2.90 7.71
CA GLU A 200 17.55 1.97 8.67
C GLU A 200 17.53 2.54 10.09
N LYS A 201 17.99 3.78 10.26
CA LYS A 201 17.96 4.49 11.55
C LYS A 201 16.55 4.53 12.15
N TYR A 202 15.57 4.94 11.36
CA TYR A 202 14.21 5.17 11.83
C TYR A 202 13.38 3.89 11.94
N LYS A 203 13.76 2.81 11.23
CA LYS A 203 13.24 1.47 11.51
C LYS A 203 13.67 0.99 12.90
N GLY A 204 14.90 1.30 13.31
CA GLY A 204 15.42 0.99 14.65
C GLY A 204 14.86 1.87 15.78
N ASP A 205 14.40 3.08 15.46
CA ASP A 205 13.82 4.02 16.43
C ASP A 205 12.60 4.77 15.87
N VAL A 206 11.45 4.08 15.91
CA VAL A 206 10.14 4.61 15.47
C VAL A 206 9.72 5.83 16.28
N ILE A 207 10.08 5.90 17.57
CA ILE A 207 9.69 7.03 18.43
C ILE A 207 10.45 8.29 18.00
N CYS A 208 11.74 8.18 17.67
CA CYS A 208 12.52 9.27 17.10
C CYS A 208 11.94 9.75 15.76
N LEU A 209 11.56 8.82 14.87
CA LEU A 209 10.91 9.15 13.60
C LEU A 209 9.66 10.00 13.82
N LEU A 210 8.76 9.54 14.70
CA LEU A 210 7.47 10.21 14.95
C LEU A 210 7.65 11.58 15.60
N ARG A 211 8.56 11.70 16.58
CA ARG A 211 8.89 12.99 17.20
C ARG A 211 9.42 14.00 16.19
N LEU A 212 10.26 13.56 15.25
CA LEU A 212 10.78 14.43 14.20
C LEU A 212 9.67 14.90 13.25
N CYS A 213 8.75 14.02 12.87
CA CYS A 213 7.70 14.29 11.90
C CYS A 213 6.54 15.13 12.47
N PHE A 214 6.13 14.88 13.71
CA PHE A 214 5.05 15.60 14.37
C PHE A 214 5.53 16.84 15.13
N ARG A 215 6.81 16.91 15.50
CA ARG A 215 7.40 17.99 16.31
C ARG A 215 6.61 18.17 17.62
N GLN A 216 5.88 19.27 17.75
CA GLN A 216 5.03 19.58 18.90
C GLN A 216 3.56 19.15 18.72
N ARG A 217 3.19 18.61 17.55
CA ARG A 217 1.84 18.09 17.30
C ARG A 217 1.65 16.76 18.03
N SER A 218 0.41 16.47 18.41
CA SER A 218 0.04 15.16 18.95
C SER A 218 0.31 14.06 17.92
N ILE A 219 0.92 12.97 18.35
CA ILE A 219 1.16 11.77 17.54
C ILE A 219 -0.04 10.84 17.77
N PRO A 220 -0.73 10.38 16.71
CA PRO A 220 -1.82 9.42 16.90
C PRO A 220 -1.30 8.07 17.42
N ASP A 221 -1.85 7.59 18.54
CA ASP A 221 -1.45 6.32 19.16
C ASP A 221 -1.57 5.13 18.19
N ALA A 222 -2.59 5.15 17.32
CA ALA A 222 -2.80 4.14 16.30
C ALA A 222 -1.65 4.09 15.29
N LEU A 223 -1.15 5.25 14.84
CA LEU A 223 -0.01 5.35 13.93
C LEU A 223 1.27 4.83 14.61
N GLN A 224 1.51 5.25 15.86
CA GLN A 224 2.69 4.80 16.60
C GLN A 224 2.69 3.28 16.76
N SER A 225 1.57 2.72 17.23
CA SER A 225 1.42 1.29 17.45
C SER A 225 1.60 0.51 16.14
N TYR A 226 1.03 1.01 15.03
CA TYR A 226 1.16 0.39 13.72
C TYR A 226 2.62 0.36 13.26
N LEU A 227 3.32 1.50 13.29
CA LEU A 227 4.72 1.57 12.87
C LEU A 227 5.62 0.68 13.74
N GLN A 228 5.42 0.67 15.06
CA GLN A 228 6.18 -0.21 15.95
C GLN A 228 6.00 -1.69 15.59
N GLN A 229 4.77 -2.12 15.27
CA GLN A 229 4.50 -3.50 14.88
C GLN A 229 5.12 -3.84 13.51
N VAL A 230 4.88 -3.04 12.47
CA VAL A 230 5.31 -3.39 11.11
C VAL A 230 6.82 -3.26 10.87
N MET A 231 7.50 -2.41 11.65
CA MET A 231 8.97 -2.28 11.60
C MET A 231 9.68 -3.44 12.32
N ALA A 232 8.99 -4.13 13.22
CA ALA A 232 9.51 -5.29 13.95
C ALA A 232 9.29 -6.63 13.24
N LEU A 233 8.46 -6.67 12.18
CA LEU A 233 8.17 -7.90 11.45
C LEU A 233 9.41 -8.55 10.82
N GLU A 234 9.53 -9.86 11.01
CA GLU A 234 10.53 -10.68 10.33
C GLU A 234 10.17 -10.88 8.84
N TYR A 235 11.17 -11.19 8.02
CA TYR A 235 11.00 -11.19 6.56
C TYR A 235 9.95 -12.19 6.07
N GLU A 236 9.91 -13.38 6.69
CA GLU A 236 8.97 -14.45 6.36
C GLU A 236 7.72 -14.47 7.27
N GLU A 237 7.58 -13.52 8.19
CA GLU A 237 6.48 -13.51 9.15
C GLU A 237 5.13 -13.31 8.48
N LYS A 238 4.08 -13.99 8.98
CA LYS A 238 2.69 -13.69 8.60
C LYS A 238 2.19 -12.59 9.57
N PRO A 239 1.88 -11.38 9.07
CA PRO A 239 1.34 -10.31 9.91
C PRO A 239 -0.03 -10.69 10.49
N ASP A 240 -0.33 -10.20 11.69
CA ASP A 240 -1.68 -10.22 12.27
C ASP A 240 -2.47 -9.02 11.72
N TYR A 241 -3.08 -9.20 10.54
CA TYR A 241 -3.84 -8.13 9.87
C TYR A 241 -5.03 -7.65 10.70
N GLU A 242 -5.66 -8.53 11.49
CA GLU A 242 -6.78 -8.11 12.32
C GLU A 242 -6.32 -7.21 13.46
N ALA A 243 -5.22 -7.56 14.14
CA ALA A 243 -4.62 -6.68 15.13
C ALA A 243 -4.26 -5.31 14.54
N LEU A 244 -3.66 -5.28 13.34
CA LEU A 244 -3.31 -4.04 12.64
C LEU A 244 -4.55 -3.20 12.29
N ARG A 245 -5.63 -3.83 11.79
CA ARG A 245 -6.90 -3.13 11.52
C ARG A 245 -7.53 -2.56 12.77
N GLN A 246 -7.49 -3.30 13.88
CA GLN A 246 -8.10 -2.88 15.15
C GLN A 246 -7.44 -1.63 15.73
N LEU A 247 -6.16 -1.35 15.42
CA LEU A 247 -5.51 -0.09 15.79
C LEU A 247 -6.26 1.13 15.24
N PHE A 248 -6.84 1.02 14.05
CA PHE A 248 -7.51 2.11 13.34
C PHE A 248 -9.05 2.05 13.46
N LYS A 249 -9.65 0.85 13.55
CA LYS A 249 -11.10 0.69 13.75
C LYS A 249 -11.55 1.26 15.11
N LYS A 250 -10.82 0.98 16.19
CA LYS A 250 -11.16 1.47 17.55
C LYS A 250 -11.30 2.99 17.65
N PRO A 251 -10.35 3.82 17.18
CA PRO A 251 -10.54 5.28 17.20
C PRO A 251 -11.66 5.76 16.27
N LEU A 252 -11.89 5.10 15.12
CA LEU A 252 -13.04 5.42 14.26
C LEU A 252 -14.38 5.15 14.96
N GLU A 253 -14.52 4.02 15.64
CA GLU A 253 -15.72 3.66 16.41
C GLU A 253 -15.98 4.65 17.55
N LYS A 254 -14.94 5.07 18.27
CA LYS A 254 -15.04 6.15 19.28
C LYS A 254 -15.52 7.47 18.69
N ALA A 255 -15.14 7.75 17.45
CA ALA A 255 -15.61 8.91 16.67
C ALA A 255 -16.96 8.67 15.97
N LYS A 256 -17.65 7.55 16.26
CA LYS A 256 -18.92 7.13 15.65
C LYS A 256 -18.85 7.06 14.12
N ALA A 257 -17.74 6.54 13.59
CA ALA A 257 -17.51 6.32 12.17
C ALA A 257 -17.08 4.87 11.92
N SER A 258 -17.42 4.34 10.74
CA SER A 258 -16.91 3.09 10.22
C SER A 258 -15.77 3.33 9.23
N ALA A 259 -14.83 2.38 9.18
CA ALA A 259 -13.83 2.31 8.11
C ALA A 259 -14.47 2.19 6.71
N TYR A 260 -15.71 1.70 6.66
CA TYR A 260 -16.44 1.45 5.41
C TYR A 260 -17.50 2.51 5.07
N ASP A 261 -17.68 3.55 5.89
CA ASP A 261 -18.45 4.75 5.51
C ASP A 261 -17.73 5.55 4.42
N SER A 262 -18.43 6.49 3.76
CA SER A 262 -17.79 7.43 2.83
C SER A 262 -16.52 8.04 3.42
N VAL A 263 -15.41 8.02 2.67
CA VAL A 263 -14.15 8.60 3.12
C VAL A 263 -14.34 10.08 3.42
N ASP A 264 -13.85 10.53 4.58
CA ASP A 264 -13.95 11.92 5.05
C ASP A 264 -12.98 12.89 4.32
N VAL A 265 -13.06 12.93 3.00
CA VAL A 265 -12.32 13.84 2.11
C VAL A 265 -13.26 14.82 1.44
N LYS A 266 -12.74 16.00 1.08
CA LYS A 266 -13.44 16.93 0.18
C LYS A 266 -12.92 16.66 -1.23
N MET A 267 -13.80 16.24 -2.13
CA MET A 267 -13.47 16.06 -3.53
C MET A 267 -14.36 16.99 -4.35
N VAL A 268 -13.74 17.85 -5.16
CA VAL A 268 -14.45 18.57 -6.21
C VAL A 268 -14.65 17.58 -7.37
N PRO A 269 -15.86 17.51 -7.97
CA PRO A 269 -16.13 16.67 -9.13
C PRO A 269 -15.15 16.90 -10.29
#